data_AF-A0A7C1YSY8-F1
#
_entry.id   AF-A0A7C1YSY8-F1
#
_cell.length_a   1.000
_cell.length_b   1.000
_cell.length_c   1.000
_cell.angle_alpha   90.00
_cell.angle_beta   90.00
_cell.angle_gamma   90.00
#
_symmetry.space_group_name_H-M   'P 1'
#
loop_
_entity.id
_entity.type
_entity.pdbx_description
1 polymer ?
#
loop_
_entity_poly.entity_id
_entity_poly.type
_entity_poly.pdbx_seq_one_letter_code
_entity_poly.pdbx_strand_id
1 'polypeptide(L)'
;MTPGKRQIARAAALVIVLFILSRTLGLAREMVIGAVFGTGADYDAYLAAVRIPDILFTLIAGGALGSAFIPTFTAAFARGDPEGGWRLASSVANLLLVALTGAAGLAWLGAPPLVHIVLAPGFGVEQQALTVS
;
A
#
# COMPACT_ATOMS: atom_id res chain seq x y z
N MET A 1 3.56 -19.58 34.15
CA MET A 1 3.58 -18.57 33.05
C MET A 1 2.27 -17.78 33.12
N THR A 2 2.32 -16.45 33.28
CA THR A 2 1.11 -15.64 33.51
C THR A 2 0.18 -15.60 32.29
N PRO A 3 -1.16 -15.51 32.47
CA PRO A 3 -2.16 -15.57 31.39
C PRO A 3 -1.87 -14.65 30.19
N GLY A 4 -1.33 -13.45 30.44
CA GLY A 4 -0.98 -12.48 29.38
C GLY A 4 0.12 -12.95 28.43
N LYS A 5 1.11 -13.73 28.89
CA LYS A 5 2.22 -14.21 28.03
C LYS A 5 1.73 -15.18 26.96
N ARG A 6 0.73 -16.01 27.30
CA ARG A 6 0.16 -17.01 26.38
C ARG A 6 -0.73 -16.37 25.31
N GLN A 7 -1.42 -15.30 25.65
CA GLN A 7 -2.24 -14.52 24.72
C GLN A 7 -1.38 -13.74 23.71
N ILE A 8 -0.32 -13.08 24.18
CA ILE A 8 0.65 -12.39 23.31
C ILE A 8 1.34 -13.38 22.36
N ALA A 9 1.79 -14.54 22.87
CA ALA A 9 2.42 -15.56 22.04
C ALA A 9 1.48 -16.10 20.94
N ARG A 10 0.19 -16.30 21.26
CA ARG A 10 -0.83 -16.70 20.27
C ARG A 10 -1.08 -15.62 19.21
N ALA A 11 -1.19 -14.36 19.63
CA ALA A 11 -1.39 -13.25 18.70
C ALA A 11 -0.18 -13.05 17.77
N ALA A 12 1.03 -13.11 18.32
CA ALA A 12 2.27 -13.02 17.54
C ALA A 12 2.39 -14.18 16.53
N ALA A 13 2.10 -15.41 16.95
CA ALA A 13 2.10 -16.57 16.06
C ALA A 13 1.09 -16.41 14.92
N LEU A 14 -0.12 -15.91 15.21
CA LEU A 14 -1.12 -15.63 14.19
C LEU A 14 -0.63 -14.58 13.19
N VAL A 15 -0.05 -13.47 13.67
CA VAL A 15 0.50 -12.42 12.80
C VAL A 15 1.60 -12.97 11.90
N ILE A 16 2.51 -13.79 12.43
CA ILE A 16 3.59 -14.42 11.64
C ILE A 16 3.00 -15.34 10.57
N VAL A 17 2.03 -16.18 10.91
CA VAL A 17 1.38 -17.09 9.94
C VAL A 17 0.70 -16.28 8.84
N LEU A 18 -0.07 -15.24 9.20
CA LEU A 18 -0.72 -14.36 8.25
C LEU A 18 0.29 -13.63 7.35
N PHE A 19 1.44 -13.22 7.90
CA PHE A 19 2.50 -12.58 7.15
C PHE A 19 3.13 -13.54 6.12
N ILE A 20 3.45 -14.76 6.53
CA ILE A 20 3.99 -15.80 5.63
C ILE A 20 2.99 -16.13 4.52
N LEU A 21 1.72 -16.29 4.86
CA LEU A 21 0.66 -16.54 3.88
C LEU A 21 0.55 -15.39 2.87
N SER A 22 0.54 -14.15 3.34
CA SER A 22 0.52 -12.95 2.48
C SER A 22 1.73 -12.91 1.54
N ARG A 23 2.93 -13.18 2.06
CA ARG A 23 4.17 -13.23 1.25
C ARG A 23 4.13 -14.33 0.20
N THR A 24 3.61 -15.50 0.57
CA THR A 24 3.48 -16.65 -0.34
C THR A 24 2.49 -16.37 -1.45
N LEU A 25 1.35 -15.73 -1.15
CA LEU A 25 0.40 -15.26 -2.17
C LEU A 25 1.03 -14.21 -3.09
N GLY A 26 1.84 -13.29 -2.54
CA GLY A 26 2.59 -12.32 -3.33
C GLY A 26 3.55 -12.98 -4.32
N LEU A 27 4.32 -13.97 -3.86
CA LEU A 27 5.21 -14.76 -4.72
C LEU A 27 4.43 -15.54 -5.79
N ALA A 28 3.29 -16.14 -5.43
CA ALA A 28 2.44 -16.82 -6.39
C ALA A 28 1.91 -15.86 -7.47
N ARG A 29 1.49 -14.64 -7.07
CA ARG A 29 1.13 -13.58 -8.02
C ARG A 29 2.29 -13.25 -8.96
N GLU A 30 3.49 -13.07 -8.43
CA GLU A 30 4.68 -12.79 -9.25
C GLU A 30 4.99 -13.92 -10.24
N MET A 31 4.87 -15.19 -9.81
CA MET A 31 5.04 -16.35 -10.70
C MET A 31 3.99 -16.39 -11.81
N VAL A 32 2.73 -16.14 -11.50
CA VAL A 32 1.64 -16.11 -12.50
C VAL A 32 1.86 -14.98 -13.49
N ILE A 33 2.18 -13.78 -13.01
CA ILE A 33 2.44 -12.62 -13.88
C ILE A 33 3.67 -12.89 -14.76
N GLY A 34 4.76 -13.40 -14.20
CA GLY A 34 5.94 -13.77 -14.97
C GLY A 34 5.68 -14.88 -16.00
N ALA A 35 4.81 -15.85 -15.70
CA ALA A 35 4.44 -16.90 -16.65
C ALA A 35 3.54 -16.40 -17.79
N VAL A 36 2.67 -15.41 -17.53
CA VAL A 36 1.74 -14.85 -18.53
C VAL A 36 2.43 -13.80 -19.40
N PHE A 37 3.19 -12.90 -18.80
CA PHE A 37 3.76 -11.73 -19.50
C PHE A 37 5.26 -11.87 -19.82
N GLY A 38 5.98 -12.82 -19.21
CA GLY A 38 7.41 -12.99 -19.41
C GLY A 38 8.21 -11.73 -19.04
N THR A 39 9.20 -11.38 -19.85
CA THR A 39 9.98 -10.12 -19.77
C THR A 39 9.53 -9.12 -20.86
N GLY A 40 8.24 -9.07 -21.15
CA GLY A 40 7.68 -8.22 -22.20
C GLY A 40 7.56 -6.74 -21.81
N ALA A 41 7.56 -5.86 -22.82
CA ALA A 41 7.42 -4.42 -22.63
C ALA A 41 6.12 -4.01 -21.90
N ASP A 42 5.05 -4.78 -22.08
CA ASP A 42 3.76 -4.59 -21.41
C ASP A 42 3.86 -4.80 -19.89
N TYR A 43 4.68 -5.76 -19.45
CA TYR A 43 4.89 -6.02 -18.03
C TYR A 43 5.70 -4.90 -17.37
N ASP A 44 6.75 -4.45 -18.05
CA ASP A 44 7.57 -3.32 -17.60
C ASP A 44 6.75 -2.03 -17.50
N ALA A 45 5.83 -1.79 -18.46
CA ALA A 45 4.89 -0.69 -18.41
C ALA A 45 3.94 -0.80 -17.20
N TYR A 46 3.37 -1.98 -16.96
CA TYR A 46 2.53 -2.24 -15.78
C TYR A 46 3.29 -2.01 -14.46
N LEU A 47 4.53 -2.51 -14.34
CA LEU A 47 5.37 -2.32 -13.15
C LEU A 47 5.70 -0.84 -12.93
N ALA A 48 5.97 -0.09 -13.99
CA ALA A 48 6.17 1.35 -13.91
C ALA A 48 4.90 2.07 -13.43
N ALA A 49 3.73 1.72 -13.97
CA ALA A 49 2.45 2.33 -13.61
C ALA A 49 2.07 2.08 -12.13
N VAL A 50 2.24 0.85 -11.63
CA VAL A 50 1.92 0.48 -10.24
C VAL A 50 2.85 1.14 -9.21
N ARG A 51 4.01 1.64 -9.63
CA ARG A 51 5.02 2.16 -8.72
C ARG A 51 4.57 3.37 -7.91
N ILE A 52 3.83 4.31 -8.50
CA ILE A 52 3.34 5.50 -7.77
C ILE A 52 2.34 5.09 -6.68
N PRO A 53 1.26 4.35 -6.98
CA PRO A 53 0.35 3.85 -5.96
C PRO A 53 1.05 3.08 -4.84
N ASP A 54 1.99 2.19 -5.17
CA ASP A 54 2.70 1.37 -4.20
C ASP A 54 3.54 2.21 -3.22
N ILE A 55 4.24 3.24 -3.72
CA ILE A 55 5.02 4.15 -2.88
C ILE A 55 4.09 4.91 -1.93
N LEU A 56 2.99 5.48 -2.44
CA LEU A 56 2.02 6.21 -1.63
C LEU A 56 1.42 5.32 -0.53
N PHE A 57 1.00 4.11 -0.90
CA PHE A 57 0.46 3.14 0.04
C PHE A 57 1.48 2.76 1.11
N THR A 58 2.72 2.45 0.71
CA THR A 58 3.78 2.05 1.64
C THR A 58 4.11 3.17 2.63
N LEU A 59 4.18 4.41 2.16
CA LEU A 59 4.49 5.58 3.00
C LEU A 59 3.36 5.88 4.00
N ILE A 60 2.11 5.76 3.57
CA ILE A 60 0.95 5.99 4.43
C ILE A 60 0.76 4.83 5.41
N ALA A 61 0.69 3.59 4.93
CA ALA A 61 0.41 2.42 5.74
C ALA A 61 1.57 2.09 6.68
N GLY A 62 2.79 2.00 6.14
CA GLY A 62 3.99 1.69 6.92
C GLY A 62 4.49 2.87 7.76
N GLY A 63 4.41 4.08 7.23
CA GLY A 63 4.88 5.29 7.90
C GLY A 63 3.81 5.89 8.80
N ALA A 64 2.89 6.66 8.23
CA ALA A 64 1.97 7.52 8.99
C ALA A 64 0.99 6.71 9.87
N LEU A 65 0.36 5.67 9.31
CA LEU A 65 -0.61 4.86 10.04
C LEU A 65 0.08 4.00 11.11
N GLY A 66 1.17 3.33 10.74
CA GLY A 66 1.96 2.50 11.66
C GLY A 66 2.52 3.26 12.86
N SER A 67 3.10 4.44 12.63
CA SER A 67 3.82 5.19 13.67
C SER A 67 2.95 6.12 14.51
N ALA A 68 1.88 6.72 13.93
CA ALA A 68 1.08 7.73 14.62
C ALA A 68 -0.37 7.29 14.84
N PHE A 69 -1.03 6.75 13.81
CA PHE A 69 -2.45 6.40 13.91
C PHE A 69 -2.71 5.23 14.85
N ILE A 70 -2.04 4.08 14.65
CA ILE A 70 -2.29 2.87 15.44
C ILE A 70 -2.06 3.10 16.94
N PRO A 71 -0.94 3.73 17.38
CA PRO A 71 -0.73 4.02 18.80
C PRO A 71 -1.80 4.96 19.37
N THR A 72 -2.19 5.99 18.62
CA THR A 72 -3.19 6.97 19.09
C THR A 72 -4.57 6.34 19.19
N PHE A 73 -4.96 5.56 18.18
CA PHE A 73 -6.22 4.83 18.13
C PHE A 73 -6.30 3.82 19.28
N THR A 74 -5.31 2.95 19.44
CA THR A 74 -5.29 1.94 20.51
C THR A 74 -5.25 2.58 21.91
N ALA A 75 -4.56 3.72 22.06
CA ALA A 75 -4.54 4.47 23.32
C ALA A 75 -5.90 5.08 23.67
N ALA A 76 -6.74 5.46 22.69
CA ALA A 76 -8.10 5.93 22.95
C ALA A 76 -8.96 4.83 23.59
N PHE A 77 -8.90 3.62 23.04
CA PHE A 77 -9.58 2.45 23.62
C PHE A 77 -9.05 2.09 25.01
N ALA A 78 -7.73 2.15 25.21
CA ALA A 78 -7.12 1.87 26.51
C ALA A 78 -7.54 2.87 27.60
N ARG A 79 -7.86 4.12 27.23
CA ARG A 79 -8.37 5.16 28.14
C ARG A 79 -9.88 5.13 28.35
N GLY A 80 -10.59 4.17 27.75
CA GLY A 80 -12.04 4.09 27.84
C GLY A 80 -12.78 5.11 26.98
N ASP A 81 -12.14 5.65 25.93
CA ASP A 81 -12.74 6.56 24.95
C ASP A 81 -12.82 5.89 23.55
N PRO A 82 -13.68 4.86 23.40
CA PRO A 82 -13.86 4.19 22.10
C PRO A 82 -14.51 5.11 21.07
N GLU A 83 -15.38 6.04 21.48
CA GLU A 83 -16.06 6.97 20.58
C GLU A 83 -15.07 7.97 19.96
N GLY A 84 -14.16 8.54 20.76
CA GLY A 84 -13.06 9.36 20.26
C GLY A 84 -12.12 8.58 19.34
N GLY A 85 -11.85 7.31 19.65
CA GLY A 85 -11.09 6.40 18.79
C GLY A 85 -11.74 6.21 17.41
N TRP A 86 -13.05 5.94 17.36
CA TRP A 86 -13.79 5.83 16.11
C TRP A 86 -13.90 7.14 15.35
N ARG A 87 -14.05 8.27 16.05
CA ARG A 87 -14.04 9.58 15.41
C ARG A 87 -12.70 9.88 14.74
N LEU A 88 -11.59 9.54 15.40
CA LEU A 88 -10.25 9.62 14.82
C LEU A 88 -10.12 8.75 13.57
N ALA A 89 -10.57 7.49 13.64
CA ALA A 89 -10.53 6.56 12.51
C ALA A 89 -11.31 7.11 11.30
N SER A 90 -12.53 7.60 11.52
CA SER A 90 -13.36 8.18 10.46
C SER A 90 -12.74 9.45 9.88
N SER A 91 -12.21 10.35 10.71
CA SER A 91 -11.53 11.55 10.24
C SER A 91 -10.30 11.23 9.40
N VAL A 92 -9.46 10.30 9.86
CA VAL A 92 -8.27 9.87 9.11
C VAL A 92 -8.65 9.18 7.81
N ALA A 93 -9.64 8.28 7.82
CA ALA A 93 -10.12 7.62 6.62
C ALA A 93 -10.66 8.61 5.58
N ASN A 94 -11.47 9.59 6.00
CA ASN A 94 -11.99 10.64 5.11
C ASN A 94 -10.87 11.52 4.55
N LEU A 95 -9.90 11.90 5.38
CA LEU A 95 -8.72 12.67 4.93
C LEU A 95 -7.89 11.89 3.92
N LEU A 96 -7.61 10.61 4.20
CA LEU A 96 -6.89 9.74 3.27
C LEU A 96 -7.66 9.56 1.96
N LEU A 97 -8.99 9.37 2.02
CA LEU A 97 -9.81 9.25 0.83
C LEU A 97 -9.69 10.51 -0.05
N VAL A 98 -9.88 11.69 0.53
CA VAL A 98 -9.77 12.96 -0.21
C VAL A 98 -8.35 13.16 -0.75
N ALA A 99 -7.32 12.96 0.09
CA ALA A 99 -5.94 13.16 -0.29
C ALA A 99 -5.49 12.18 -1.40
N LEU A 100 -5.81 10.89 -1.27
CA LEU A 100 -5.47 9.88 -2.27
C LEU A 100 -6.25 10.07 -3.56
N THR A 101 -7.53 10.46 -3.49
CA THR A 101 -8.32 10.78 -4.69
C THR A 101 -7.74 11.99 -5.41
N GLY A 102 -7.37 13.03 -4.67
CA GLY A 102 -6.70 14.21 -5.23
C GLY A 102 -5.35 13.86 -5.85
N ALA A 103 -4.53 13.07 -5.16
CA ALA A 103 -3.23 12.61 -5.66
C ALA A 103 -3.38 11.75 -6.93
N ALA A 104 -4.36 10.84 -6.95
CA ALA A 104 -4.68 10.04 -8.14
C ALA A 104 -5.13 10.92 -9.31
N GLY A 105 -5.99 11.91 -9.07
CA GLY A 105 -6.41 12.87 -10.09
C GLY A 105 -5.26 13.70 -10.64
N LEU A 106 -4.36 14.19 -9.78
CA LEU A 106 -3.16 14.92 -10.20
C LEU A 106 -2.20 14.02 -11.00
N ALA A 107 -1.99 12.78 -10.55
CA ALA A 107 -1.16 11.82 -11.26
C ALA A 107 -1.74 11.47 -12.64
N TRP A 108 -3.07 11.34 -12.74
CA TRP A 108 -3.76 11.08 -14.00
C TRP A 108 -3.64 12.27 -14.97
N LEU A 109 -3.90 13.50 -14.50
CA LEU A 109 -3.75 14.71 -15.32
C LEU A 109 -2.30 14.94 -15.78
N GLY A 110 -1.34 14.59 -14.93
CA GLY A 110 0.09 14.69 -15.20
C GLY A 110 0.73 13.41 -15.74
N ALA A 111 -0.04 12.41 -16.17
CA ALA A 111 0.51 11.09 -16.50
C ALA A 111 1.59 11.14 -17.60
N PRO A 112 1.42 11.86 -18.73
CA PRO A 112 2.44 11.90 -19.77
C PRO A 112 3.81 12.42 -19.30
N PRO A 113 3.93 13.61 -18.66
CA PRO A 113 5.22 14.09 -18.16
C PRO A 113 5.74 13.27 -16.97
N LEU A 114 4.87 12.72 -16.11
CA LEU A 114 5.30 11.85 -15.00
C LEU A 114 5.97 10.58 -15.52
N VAL A 115 5.40 9.94 -16.54
CA VAL A 115 5.97 8.75 -17.16
C VAL A 115 7.28 9.06 -17.87
N HIS A 116 7.29 10.09 -18.72
CA HIS A 116 8.45 10.46 -19.54
C HIS A 116 9.67 10.92 -18.72
N ILE A 117 9.46 11.61 -17.60
CA ILE A 117 10.55 12.28 -16.87
C ILE A 117 10.95 11.49 -15.62
N VAL A 118 9.98 10.90 -14.91
CA VAL A 118 10.20 10.37 -13.56
C VAL A 118 10.14 8.84 -13.52
N LEU A 119 9.10 8.23 -14.07
CA LEU A 119 8.86 6.79 -13.90
C LEU A 119 9.68 5.94 -14.88
N ALA A 120 9.71 6.34 -16.14
CA ALA A 120 10.24 5.51 -17.22
C ALA A 120 10.90 6.33 -18.35
N PRO A 121 11.93 7.14 -18.05
CA PRO A 121 12.61 7.97 -19.06
C PRO A 121 13.36 7.14 -20.11
N GLY A 122 13.70 5.89 -19.81
CA GLY A 122 14.40 4.97 -20.72
C GLY A 122 13.50 4.07 -21.57
N PHE A 123 12.17 4.16 -21.44
CA PHE A 123 11.25 3.34 -22.23
C PHE A 123 11.09 3.89 -23.64
N GLY A 124 10.82 3.00 -24.60
CA GLY A 124 10.45 3.40 -25.96
C GLY A 124 9.11 4.14 -25.98
N VAL A 125 8.86 4.92 -27.04
CA VAL A 125 7.64 5.75 -27.17
C VAL A 125 6.35 4.94 -27.05
N GLU A 126 6.34 3.74 -27.64
CA GLU A 126 5.19 2.82 -27.59
C GLU A 126 4.95 2.27 -26.17
N GLN A 127 6.01 1.96 -25.44
CA GLN A 127 5.96 1.46 -24.07
C GLN A 127 5.58 2.57 -23.07
N GLN A 128 5.99 3.81 -23.32
CA GLN A 128 5.54 4.98 -22.55
C GLN A 128 4.05 5.24 -22.78
N ALA A 129 3.54 5.10 -24.00
CA ALA A 129 2.12 5.23 -24.29
C ALA A 129 1.30 4.19 -23.52
N LEU A 130 1.76 2.94 -23.44
CA LEU A 130 1.13 1.88 -22.65
C LEU A 130 1.15 2.15 -21.13
N THR A 131 2.14 2.89 -20.63
CA THR A 131 2.23 3.25 -19.20
C THR A 131 1.30 4.42 -18.86
N VAL A 132 1.00 5.28 -19.84
CA VAL A 132 0.13 6.46 -19.69
C VAL A 132 -1.35 6.12 -19.83
N SER A 133 -1.69 5.11 -20.65
CA SER A 133 -3.06 4.66 -20.92
C SER A 133 -3.67 3.89 -19.76
#